data_AF-A0A484AES6-F1
#
_entry.id   AF-A0A484AES6-F1
#
_cell.length_a   1.000
_cell.length_b   1.000
_cell.length_c   1.000
_cell.angle_alpha   90.00
_cell.angle_beta   90.00
_cell.angle_gamma   90.00
#
_symmetry.space_group_name_H-M   'P 1'
#
loop_
_entity.id
_entity.type
_entity.pdbx_description
1 polymer ?
#
loop_
_entity_poly.entity_id
_entity_poly.type
_entity_poly.pdbx_seq_one_letter_code
_entity_poly.pdbx_strand_id
1 'polypeptide(L)'
;MKRTPFYRRPGKVGKFSGLRERVIWMIQTRGRPVTGSEIAEKFGVTLVEFNRVANGITRGEGRIAQLIASETWLNEDGICDRTFDLITRPKVITPQGKTRLFTKRSIAQAASGNRQKCIDKAARRRRLIASGLYIDEMESFL
;
A
#
# COMPACT_ATOMS: atom_id res chain seq x y z
N MET A 1 -22.64 -0.78 5.19
CA MET A 1 -21.55 -1.73 4.83
C MET A 1 -20.21 -1.06 5.09
N LYS A 2 -19.22 -1.74 5.71
CA LYS A 2 -17.88 -1.16 5.95
C LYS A 2 -17.12 -1.06 4.62
N ARG A 3 -16.55 0.10 4.31
CA ARG A 3 -15.71 0.33 3.12
C ARG A 3 -14.44 -0.52 3.25
N THR A 4 -14.22 -1.47 2.35
CA THR A 4 -12.97 -2.24 2.31
C THR A 4 -11.84 -1.30 1.86
N PRO A 5 -10.83 -1.01 2.70
CA PRO A 5 -9.73 -0.14 2.32
C PRO A 5 -8.85 -0.85 1.28
N PHE A 6 -8.66 -0.20 0.14
CA PHE A 6 -7.70 -0.63 -0.87
C PHE A 6 -6.39 0.15 -0.68
N TYR A 7 -5.27 -0.55 -0.82
CA TYR A 7 -3.97 0.12 -0.85
C TYR A 7 -3.83 0.85 -2.18
N ARG A 8 -4.09 2.16 -2.18
CA ARG A 8 -3.91 3.01 -3.35
C ARG A 8 -2.43 3.21 -3.59
N ARG A 9 -1.94 2.77 -4.75
CA ARG A 9 -0.65 3.28 -5.24
C ARG A 9 -0.84 4.76 -5.59
N PRO A 10 0.09 5.66 -5.24
CA PRO A 10 0.03 7.04 -5.73
C PRO A 10 0.05 6.98 -7.26
N GLY A 11 -1.07 7.33 -7.89
CA GLY A 11 -1.26 7.16 -9.33
C GLY A 11 -2.62 7.63 -9.82
N LYS A 12 -2.69 7.92 -11.14
CA LYS A 12 -3.80 8.49 -11.94
C LYS A 12 -4.78 9.37 -11.15
N VAL A 13 -4.48 10.66 -11.16
CA VAL A 13 -5.40 11.73 -10.74
C VAL A 13 -6.38 12.02 -11.88
N GLY A 14 -7.68 12.18 -11.58
CA GLY A 14 -8.72 12.47 -12.57
C GLY A 14 -10.01 11.65 -12.41
N LYS A 15 -10.87 11.66 -13.43
CA LYS A 15 -12.21 11.02 -13.42
C LYS A 15 -12.18 9.52 -13.08
N PHE A 16 -11.11 8.81 -13.44
CA PHE A 16 -10.90 7.38 -13.19
C PHE A 16 -10.04 7.09 -11.94
N SER A 17 -9.85 8.06 -11.04
CA SER A 17 -9.17 7.80 -9.77
C SER A 17 -9.92 6.75 -8.95
N GLY A 18 -9.19 5.71 -8.50
CA GLY A 18 -9.78 4.59 -7.78
C GLY A 18 -10.78 3.77 -8.59
N LEU A 19 -10.70 3.77 -9.94
CA LEU A 19 -11.67 3.11 -10.83
C LEU A 19 -11.99 1.67 -10.40
N ARG A 20 -10.96 0.85 -10.20
CA ARG A 20 -11.13 -0.56 -9.79
C ARG A 20 -11.91 -0.68 -8.49
N GLU A 21 -11.56 0.11 -7.48
CA GLU A 21 -12.18 0.11 -6.15
C GLU A 21 -13.64 0.52 -6.21
N ARG A 22 -13.94 1.55 -7.01
CA ARG A 22 -15.29 2.07 -7.22
C ARG A 22 -16.19 1.08 -7.96
N VAL A 23 -15.67 0.39 -8.98
CA VAL A 23 -16.40 -0.67 -9.69
C VAL A 23 -16.72 -1.83 -8.76
N ILE A 24 -15.75 -2.26 -7.95
CA ILE A 24 -15.95 -3.31 -6.93
C ILE A 24 -17.06 -2.89 -5.95
N TRP A 25 -17.05 -1.64 -5.49
CA TRP A 25 -18.13 -1.14 -4.62
C TRP A 25 -19.48 -1.08 -5.32
N MET A 26 -19.54 -0.75 -6.61
CA MET A 26 -20.81 -0.79 -7.35
C MET A 26 -21.39 -2.20 -7.39
N ILE A 27 -20.56 -3.20 -7.70
CA ILE A 27 -20.97 -4.62 -7.71
C ILE A 27 -21.45 -5.05 -6.32
N GLN A 28 -20.70 -4.72 -5.26
CA GLN A 28 -21.10 -5.07 -3.89
C GLN A 28 -22.37 -4.35 -3.41
N THR A 29 -22.54 -3.08 -3.79
CA THR A 29 -23.71 -2.28 -3.38
C THR A 29 -24.97 -2.76 -4.08
N ARG A 30 -24.85 -3.16 -5.35
CA ARG A 30 -25.98 -3.67 -6.14
C ARG A 30 -26.24 -5.17 -5.92
N GLY A 31 -25.27 -5.92 -5.40
CA GLY A 31 -25.39 -7.36 -5.18
C GLY A 31 -25.46 -8.19 -6.48
N ARG A 32 -25.12 -7.58 -7.62
CA ARG A 32 -25.17 -8.20 -8.95
C ARG A 32 -24.02 -7.70 -9.84
N PRO A 33 -23.69 -8.42 -10.93
CA PRO A 33 -22.82 -7.90 -11.97
C PRO A 33 -23.33 -6.55 -12.51
N VAL A 34 -22.39 -5.69 -12.88
CA VAL A 34 -22.68 -4.36 -13.44
C VAL A 34 -22.18 -4.27 -14.87
N THR A 35 -22.89 -3.55 -15.73
CA THR A 35 -22.49 -3.36 -17.14
C THR A 35 -21.48 -2.21 -17.27
N GLY A 36 -20.70 -2.21 -18.34
CA GLY A 36 -19.83 -1.09 -18.68
C GLY A 36 -20.61 0.21 -18.88
N SER A 37 -21.82 0.14 -19.43
CA SER A 37 -22.74 1.29 -19.55
C SER A 37 -23.11 1.88 -18.20
N GLU A 38 -23.51 1.04 -17.24
CA GLU A 38 -23.84 1.47 -15.87
C GLU A 38 -22.64 2.11 -15.16
N ILE A 39 -21.43 1.59 -15.40
CA ILE A 39 -20.20 2.17 -14.89
C ILE A 39 -19.94 3.52 -15.56
N ALA A 40 -20.01 3.60 -16.89
CA ALA A 40 -19.73 4.83 -17.63
C ALA A 40 -20.64 5.98 -17.17
N GLU A 41 -21.94 5.71 -17.05
CA GLU A 41 -22.94 6.64 -16.53
C GLU A 41 -22.59 7.14 -15.12
N LYS A 42 -22.24 6.22 -14.20
CA LYS A 42 -21.89 6.58 -12.81
C LYS A 42 -20.64 7.46 -12.71
N PHE A 43 -19.76 7.39 -13.70
CA PHE A 43 -18.53 8.17 -13.75
C PHE A 43 -18.66 9.44 -14.61
N GLY A 44 -19.81 9.67 -15.26
CA GLY A 44 -20.03 10.81 -16.16
C GLY A 44 -19.08 10.80 -17.36
N VAL A 45 -18.85 9.61 -17.92
CA VAL A 45 -18.00 9.38 -19.10
C VAL A 45 -18.78 8.59 -20.14
N THR A 46 -18.35 8.67 -21.38
CA THR A 46 -18.93 7.84 -22.45
C THR A 46 -18.50 6.38 -22.31
N LEU A 47 -19.31 5.45 -22.84
CA LEU A 47 -18.96 4.02 -22.86
C LEU A 47 -17.64 3.77 -23.63
N VAL A 48 -17.39 4.55 -24.69
CA VAL A 48 -16.14 4.49 -25.47
C VAL A 48 -14.93 4.89 -24.64
N GLU A 49 -15.02 5.97 -23.85
CA GLU A 49 -13.94 6.38 -22.95
C GLU A 49 -13.68 5.35 -21.85
N PHE A 50 -14.76 4.75 -21.31
CA PHE A 50 -14.63 3.68 -20.33
C PHE A 50 -13.97 2.44 -20.93
N ASN A 51 -14.34 2.03 -22.13
CA ASN A 51 -13.78 0.87 -22.82
C ASN A 51 -12.26 0.99 -23.04
N ARG A 52 -11.73 2.20 -23.26
CA ARG A 52 -10.28 2.45 -23.37
C ARG A 52 -9.51 2.11 -22.09
N VAL A 53 -10.16 2.22 -20.93
CA VAL A 53 -9.54 1.95 -19.61
C VAL A 53 -10.00 0.63 -18.98
N ALA A 54 -11.09 0.04 -19.47
CA ALA A 54 -11.70 -1.19 -18.95
C ALA A 54 -10.74 -2.39 -18.95
N ASN A 55 -9.87 -2.50 -19.95
CA ASN A 55 -8.86 -3.57 -19.96
C ASN A 55 -7.88 -3.47 -18.79
N GLY A 56 -7.70 -2.28 -18.19
CA GLY A 56 -6.84 -2.08 -17.03
C GLY A 56 -7.42 -2.58 -15.71
N ILE A 57 -8.76 -2.70 -15.59
CA ILE A 57 -9.40 -3.11 -14.33
C ILE A 57 -9.42 -4.63 -14.14
N THR A 58 -9.46 -5.39 -15.23
CA THR A 58 -9.41 -6.86 -15.23
C THR A 58 -7.98 -7.41 -15.30
N ARG A 59 -6.98 -6.56 -15.57
CA ARG A 59 -5.57 -6.96 -15.58
C ARG A 59 -5.07 -7.33 -14.17
N GLY A 60 -4.49 -8.52 -14.08
CA GLY A 60 -3.78 -9.05 -12.91
C GLY A 60 -4.67 -9.69 -11.84
N GLU A 61 -4.11 -10.67 -11.16
CA GLU A 61 -4.68 -11.33 -9.99
C GLU A 61 -4.60 -10.39 -8.78
N GLY A 62 -5.61 -9.51 -8.65
CA GLY A 62 -5.65 -8.56 -7.55
C GLY A 62 -5.78 -9.28 -6.20
N ARG A 63 -4.82 -9.08 -5.29
CA ARG A 63 -4.82 -9.77 -3.99
C ARG A 63 -6.08 -9.50 -3.15
N ILE A 64 -6.59 -8.27 -3.22
CA ILE A 64 -7.77 -7.82 -2.44
C ILE A 64 -9.06 -8.33 -3.06
N ALA A 65 -9.18 -8.24 -4.39
CA ALA A 65 -10.34 -8.66 -5.15
C ALA A 65 -9.99 -8.82 -6.64
N GLN A 66 -10.55 -9.84 -7.27
CA GLN A 66 -10.37 -10.13 -8.69
C GLN A 66 -11.69 -9.88 -9.44
N LEU A 67 -11.60 -9.08 -10.50
CA LEU A 67 -12.70 -8.78 -11.40
C LEU A 67 -12.60 -9.67 -12.64
N ILE A 68 -13.73 -10.23 -13.08
CA ILE A 68 -13.90 -10.85 -14.39
C ILE A 68 -14.77 -9.94 -15.24
N ALA A 69 -14.43 -9.88 -16.53
CA ALA A 69 -15.33 -9.38 -17.54
C ALA A 69 -15.92 -10.56 -18.32
N SER A 70 -17.20 -10.50 -18.63
CA SER A 70 -17.85 -11.43 -19.56
C SER A 70 -17.46 -11.14 -21.02
N GLU A 71 -17.98 -11.98 -21.92
CA GLU A 71 -17.91 -11.75 -23.36
C GLU A 71 -18.53 -10.40 -23.73
N THR A 72 -18.00 -9.79 -24.77
CA THR A 72 -18.49 -8.50 -25.27
C THR A 72 -19.70 -8.69 -26.18
N TRP A 73 -20.74 -7.88 -26.00
CA TRP A 73 -21.88 -7.80 -26.91
C TRP A 73 -22.08 -6.38 -27.41
N LEU A 74 -22.86 -6.22 -28.49
CA LEU A 74 -23.25 -4.91 -28.99
C LEU A 74 -24.48 -4.42 -28.25
N ASN A 75 -24.43 -3.18 -27.75
CA ASN A 75 -25.58 -2.52 -27.13
C ASN A 75 -26.51 -1.92 -28.20
N GLU A 76 -27.66 -1.38 -27.78
CA GLU A 76 -28.65 -0.75 -28.68
C GLU A 76 -28.04 0.37 -29.55
N ASP A 77 -27.04 1.08 -29.04
CA ASP A 77 -26.28 2.13 -29.76
C ASP A 77 -25.18 1.59 -30.69
N GLY A 78 -25.07 0.26 -30.87
CA GLY A 78 -24.01 -0.38 -31.64
C GLY A 78 -22.61 -0.32 -30.99
N ILE A 79 -22.52 0.06 -29.72
CA ILE A 79 -21.27 0.13 -28.97
C ILE A 79 -21.05 -1.17 -28.20
N CYS A 80 -19.82 -1.71 -28.23
CA CYS A 80 -19.49 -2.91 -27.45
C CYS A 80 -19.57 -2.65 -25.94
N ASP A 81 -20.36 -3.46 -25.24
CA ASP A 81 -20.45 -3.49 -23.78
C ASP A 81 -20.08 -4.87 -23.23
N ARG A 82 -19.82 -4.95 -21.92
CA ARG A 82 -19.54 -6.18 -21.18
C ARG A 82 -19.98 -6.06 -19.72
N THR A 83 -20.22 -7.18 -19.04
CA THR A 83 -20.53 -7.19 -17.61
C THR A 83 -19.27 -7.44 -16.80
N PHE A 84 -19.20 -6.81 -15.63
CA PHE A 84 -18.13 -6.98 -14.67
C PHE A 84 -18.67 -7.63 -13.41
N ASP A 85 -18.01 -8.68 -12.97
CA ASP A 85 -18.33 -9.42 -11.75
C ASP A 85 -17.09 -9.71 -10.90
N LEU A 86 -17.32 -10.11 -9.65
CA LEU A 86 -16.32 -10.47 -8.67
C LEU A 86 -16.21 -12.00 -8.56
N ILE A 87 -15.03 -12.54 -8.84
CA ILE A 87 -14.76 -13.99 -8.61
C ILE A 87 -14.83 -14.30 -7.12
N THR A 88 -14.21 -13.42 -6.32
CA THR A 88 -14.06 -13.61 -4.88
C THR A 88 -14.54 -12.37 -4.15
N ARG A 89 -15.15 -12.61 -2.98
CA ARG A 89 -15.52 -11.53 -2.08
C ARG A 89 -14.26 -10.75 -1.68
N PRO A 90 -14.26 -9.41 -1.78
CA PRO A 90 -13.11 -8.60 -1.40
C PRO A 90 -12.70 -8.86 0.05
N LYS A 91 -11.41 -9.13 0.28
CA LYS A 91 -10.86 -9.39 1.61
C LYS A 91 -9.90 -8.28 2.04
N VAL A 92 -9.91 -7.95 3.33
CA VAL A 92 -8.92 -7.02 3.89
C VAL A 92 -7.59 -7.76 4.01
N ILE A 93 -6.55 -7.21 3.39
CA ILE A 93 -5.18 -7.71 3.55
C ILE A 93 -4.42 -6.71 4.40
N THR A 94 -4.08 -7.13 5.60
CA THR A 94 -3.12 -6.40 6.42
C THR A 94 -1.73 -6.61 5.83
N PRO A 95 -1.00 -5.55 5.44
CA PRO A 95 0.36 -5.72 4.96
C PRO A 95 1.19 -6.34 6.09
N GLN A 96 1.84 -7.47 5.81
CA GLN A 96 2.86 -7.98 6.72
C GLN A 96 4.03 -7.01 6.67
N GLY A 97 4.34 -6.41 7.82
CA GLY A 97 5.48 -5.50 7.95
C GLY A 97 6.76 -6.21 7.52
N LYS A 98 7.67 -5.48 6.86
CA LYS A 98 9.01 -6.00 6.64
C LYS A 98 9.71 -6.15 8.00
N THR A 99 10.43 -7.24 8.19
CA THR A 99 11.34 -7.38 9.34
C THR A 99 12.27 -6.16 9.35
N ARG A 100 12.31 -5.44 10.47
CA ARG A 100 13.19 -4.26 10.60
C ARG A 100 14.63 -4.72 10.43
N LEU A 101 15.32 -4.16 9.45
CA LEU A 101 16.73 -4.42 9.24
C LEU A 101 17.53 -3.56 10.23
N PHE A 102 18.30 -4.20 11.09
CA PHE A 102 19.23 -3.54 11.99
C PHE A 102 20.65 -3.78 11.51
N THR A 103 21.50 -2.75 11.62
CA THR A 103 22.93 -2.91 11.37
C THR A 103 23.56 -3.73 12.51
N LYS A 104 24.65 -4.45 12.22
CA LYS A 104 25.42 -5.15 13.26
C LYS A 104 25.83 -4.21 14.39
N ARG A 105 26.17 -2.95 14.06
CA ARG A 105 26.53 -1.91 15.03
C ARG A 105 25.38 -1.54 15.96
N SER A 106 24.16 -1.36 15.44
CA SER A 106 22.98 -1.06 16.27
C SER A 106 22.63 -2.21 17.22
N ILE A 107 22.80 -3.47 16.77
CA ILE A 107 22.58 -4.65 17.62
C ILE A 107 23.63 -4.69 18.73
N ALA A 108 24.91 -4.47 18.37
CA ALA A 108 25.99 -4.39 19.35
C ALA A 108 25.71 -3.29 20.38
N GLN A 109 25.34 -2.08 19.95
CA GLN A 109 25.03 -0.97 20.86
C GLN A 109 23.86 -1.28 21.80
N ALA A 110 22.83 -1.99 21.31
CA ALA A 110 21.67 -2.40 22.08
C ALA A 110 21.90 -3.64 22.97
N ALA A 111 23.08 -4.27 22.91
CA ALA A 111 23.40 -5.43 23.74
C ALA A 111 23.34 -5.10 25.24
N SER A 112 22.89 -6.06 26.04
CA SER A 112 22.81 -5.92 27.49
C SER A 112 24.17 -5.54 28.08
N GLY A 113 24.17 -4.62 29.05
CA GLY A 113 25.39 -4.14 29.71
C GLY A 113 26.12 -3.00 28.99
N ASN A 114 25.85 -2.72 27.70
CA ASN A 114 26.49 -1.58 27.02
C ASN A 114 26.06 -0.22 27.58
N ARG A 115 24.80 -0.11 28.03
CA ARG A 115 24.32 1.07 28.75
C ARG A 115 25.19 1.34 29.99
N GLN A 116 25.48 0.30 30.78
CA GLN A 116 26.29 0.45 31.98
C GLN A 116 27.73 0.83 31.63
N LYS A 117 28.33 0.18 30.62
CA LYS A 117 29.67 0.55 30.12
C LYS A 117 29.74 2.01 29.67
N CYS A 118 28.71 2.52 28.99
CA CYS A 118 28.64 3.94 28.60
C CYS A 118 28.56 4.86 29.82
N ILE A 119 27.76 4.50 30.84
CA ILE A 119 27.65 5.25 32.09
C ILE A 119 29.00 5.29 32.81
N ASP A 120 29.69 4.14 32.92
CA ASP A 120 30.98 4.02 33.60
C ASP A 120 32.06 4.82 32.87
N LYS A 121 32.11 4.73 31.52
CA LYS A 121 33.00 5.55 30.69
C LYS A 121 32.73 7.04 30.90
N ALA A 122 31.47 7.47 30.92
CA ALA A 122 31.11 8.87 31.16
C ALA A 122 31.52 9.35 32.57
N ALA A 123 31.33 8.51 33.59
CA ALA A 123 31.75 8.81 34.96
C ALA A 123 33.27 8.95 35.06
N ARG A 124 34.02 8.08 34.37
CA ARG A 124 35.49 8.16 34.29
C ARG A 124 35.95 9.44 33.59
N ARG A 125 35.37 9.78 32.43
CA ARG A 125 35.66 11.04 31.71
C ARG A 125 35.46 12.25 32.62
N ARG A 126 34.33 12.29 33.34
CA ARG A 126 34.04 13.37 34.30
C ARG A 126 35.16 13.53 35.34
N ARG A 127 35.67 12.43 35.91
CA ARG A 127 36.76 12.48 36.90
C ARG A 127 38.06 13.00 36.30
N LEU A 128 38.43 12.52 35.11
CA LEU A 128 39.65 12.94 34.42
C LEU A 128 39.62 14.41 34.01
N ILE A 129 38.45 14.90 33.55
CA ILE A 129 38.26 16.32 33.23
C ILE A 129 38.41 17.16 34.50
N ALA A 130 37.77 16.74 35.60
CA ALA A 130 37.86 17.44 36.87
C ALA A 130 39.30 17.51 37.43
N SER A 131 40.12 16.49 37.17
CA SER A 131 41.53 16.48 37.56
C SER A 131 42.48 17.13 36.56
N GLY A 132 41.99 17.64 35.42
CA GLY A 132 42.81 18.21 34.35
C GLY A 132 43.69 17.19 33.60
N LEU A 133 43.38 15.89 33.70
CA LEU A 133 44.17 14.79 33.11
C LEU A 133 43.51 14.18 31.88
N TYR A 134 42.43 14.79 31.38
CA TYR A 134 41.71 14.29 30.21
C TYR A 134 42.37 14.71 28.91
N ILE A 135 42.59 13.75 28.01
CA ILE A 135 43.15 13.96 26.67
C ILE A 135 42.26 13.20 25.68
N ASP A 136 41.66 13.91 24.72
CA ASP A 136 40.71 13.34 23.74
C ASP A 136 41.34 12.20 22.93
N GLU A 137 42.61 12.33 22.55
CA GLU A 137 43.36 11.37 21.73
C GLU A 137 43.55 10.01 22.43
N MET A 138 43.63 10.01 23.76
CA MET A 138 43.80 8.81 24.58
C MET A 138 42.49 8.01 24.77
N GLU A 139 41.35 8.58 24.38
CA GLU A 139 40.05 7.96 24.57
C GLU A 139 39.80 6.75 23.67
N SER A 140 40.48 6.69 22.52
CA SER A 140 40.38 5.58 21.58
C SER A 140 41.10 4.31 22.06
N PHE A 141 42.01 4.43 23.03
CA PHE A 141 42.82 3.35 23.61
C PHE A 141 42.31 2.85 24.98
N LEU A 142 41.20 3.42 25.49
CA LEU A 142 40.63 3.18 26.83
C LEU A 142 39.22 2.55 26.84
#